data_AF-A0A819U9B7-F1
#
_entry.id   AF-A0A819U9B7-F1
#
_cell.length_a   1.000
_cell.length_b   1.000
_cell.length_c   1.000
_cell.angle_alpha   90.00
_cell.angle_beta   90.00
_cell.angle_gamma   90.00
#
_symmetry.space_group_name_H-M   'P 1'
#
loop_
_entity.id
_entity.type
_entity.pdbx_description
1 polymer ?
#
loop_
_entity_poly.entity_id
_entity_poly.type
_entity_poly.pdbx_seq_one_letter_code
_entity_poly.pdbx_strand_id
1 'polypeptide(L)'
;MTFFLIGSGANNGIGVAGFELNASYVLIILGWLFLPVYIKADIYTMPEFLKKRFGGDRIRFYQTTLALILSIFTKISVDLYSGAIFLNQALGWNMYISIIALISLAAIFTIGGGLSAVIWTDFIQTIIMVIAAFILMIISYIRVGGLQMIKNLYPYSVADTTLFNNTVCGIPSEDYFSIIRPLNSNNGPPWIGIIGMTIVSIWYWCRLVNQSMK
;
A
#
# COMPACT_ATOMS: atom_id res chain seq x y z
N MET A 1 -4.17 -0.56 0.35
CA MET A 1 -2.82 0.07 0.43
C MET A 1 -2.75 1.49 -0.12
N THR A 2 -3.29 1.79 -1.32
CA THR A 2 -3.18 3.12 -1.95
C THR A 2 -3.75 4.27 -1.11
N PHE A 3 -4.92 4.08 -0.49
CA PHE A 3 -5.51 5.08 0.39
C PHE A 3 -4.65 5.40 1.62
N PHE A 4 -3.98 4.40 2.19
CA PHE A 4 -3.06 4.58 3.30
C PHE A 4 -1.84 5.43 2.89
N LEU A 5 -1.31 5.21 1.70
CA LEU A 5 -0.20 6.00 1.15
C LEU A 5 -0.62 7.43 0.87
N ILE A 6 -1.82 7.65 0.33
CA ILE A 6 -2.37 8.99 0.10
C ILE A 6 -2.56 9.72 1.43
N GLY A 7 -3.15 9.07 2.44
CA GLY A 7 -3.31 9.67 3.78
C GLY A 7 -1.97 9.95 4.47
N SER A 8 -1.02 9.02 4.35
CA SER A 8 0.33 9.21 4.88
C SER A 8 1.07 10.33 4.15
N GLY A 9 0.90 10.47 2.83
CA GLY A 9 1.47 11.55 2.04
C GLY A 9 0.84 12.91 2.35
N ALA A 10 -0.45 12.94 2.67
CA ALA A 10 -1.13 14.15 3.12
C ALA A 10 -0.58 14.67 4.46
N ASN A 11 -0.22 13.77 5.39
CA ASN A 11 0.33 14.15 6.71
C ASN A 11 1.85 14.36 6.73
N ASN A 12 2.59 13.54 5.97
CA ASN A 12 4.06 13.48 6.03
C ASN A 12 4.75 14.08 4.79
N GLY A 13 4.01 14.58 3.80
CA GLY A 13 4.54 15.21 2.60
C GLY A 13 5.20 14.23 1.63
N ILE A 14 6.18 14.72 0.87
CA ILE A 14 6.83 13.94 -0.20
C ILE A 14 7.78 12.84 0.31
N GLY A 15 8.01 12.75 1.63
CA GLY A 15 8.80 11.67 2.23
C GLY A 15 8.27 10.26 1.93
N VAL A 16 6.95 10.12 1.78
CA VAL A 16 6.31 8.83 1.42
C VAL A 16 6.68 8.39 0.00
N ALA A 17 6.95 9.32 -0.92
CA ALA A 17 7.40 8.98 -2.27
C ALA A 17 8.80 8.32 -2.27
N GLY A 18 9.65 8.66 -1.30
CA GLY A 18 10.95 8.02 -1.12
C GLY A 18 10.85 6.52 -0.82
N PHE A 19 9.79 6.10 -0.12
CA PHE A 19 9.50 4.69 0.13
C PHE A 19 9.19 3.93 -1.17
N GLU A 20 8.33 4.48 -2.02
CA GLU A 20 7.93 3.85 -3.29
C GLU A 20 9.08 3.82 -4.31
N LEU A 21 9.90 4.87 -4.38
CA LEU A 21 11.08 4.91 -5.23
C LEU A 21 12.12 3.87 -4.81
N ASN A 22 12.35 3.74 -3.50
CA ASN A 22 13.25 2.73 -2.97
C ASN A 22 12.74 1.31 -3.26
N ALA A 23 11.45 1.06 -3.03
CA ALA A 23 10.81 -0.23 -3.32
C ALA A 23 10.90 -0.59 -4.81
N SER A 24 10.70 0.40 -5.71
CA SER A 24 10.81 0.21 -7.16
C SER A 24 12.22 -0.20 -7.58
N TYR A 25 13.26 0.43 -7.01
CA TYR A 25 14.65 0.08 -7.31
C TYR A 25 15.01 -1.34 -6.86
N VAL A 26 14.59 -1.69 -5.64
CA VAL A 26 14.75 -3.04 -5.07
C VAL A 26 14.03 -4.09 -5.92
N LEU A 27 12.82 -3.78 -6.40
CA LEU A 27 12.03 -4.66 -7.27
C LEU A 27 12.74 -4.98 -8.58
N ILE A 28 13.37 -3.98 -9.20
CA ILE A 28 14.14 -4.16 -10.46
C ILE A 28 15.32 -5.10 -10.21
N ILE A 29 16.09 -4.89 -9.13
CA ILE A 29 17.22 -5.74 -8.76
C ILE A 29 16.76 -7.17 -8.45
N LEU A 30 15.68 -7.30 -7.68
CA LEU A 30 15.10 -8.58 -7.32
C LEU A 30 14.63 -9.32 -8.57
N GLY A 31 13.93 -8.64 -9.47
CA GLY A 31 13.50 -9.18 -10.75
C GLY A 31 14.68 -9.72 -11.54
N TRP A 32 15.74 -8.94 -11.69
CA TRP A 32 16.90 -9.38 -12.48
C TRP A 32 17.69 -10.54 -11.86
N LEU A 33 17.76 -10.60 -10.52
CA LEU A 33 18.51 -11.64 -9.81
C LEU A 33 17.71 -12.93 -9.61
N PHE A 34 16.42 -12.82 -9.27
CA PHE A 34 15.58 -13.97 -8.94
C PHE A 34 14.82 -14.55 -10.14
N LEU A 35 14.44 -13.74 -11.14
CA LEU A 35 13.77 -14.25 -12.35
C LEU A 35 14.55 -15.36 -13.07
N PRO A 36 15.87 -15.22 -13.35
CA PRO A 36 16.62 -16.31 -14.01
C PRO A 36 16.75 -17.55 -13.12
N VAL A 37 16.75 -17.39 -11.80
CA VAL A 37 16.80 -18.50 -10.85
C VAL A 37 15.47 -19.25 -10.83
N TYR A 38 14.33 -18.55 -10.83
CA TYR A 38 13.01 -19.18 -10.84
C TYR A 38 12.73 -19.95 -12.13
N ILE A 39 13.10 -19.40 -13.29
CA ILE A 39 12.94 -20.08 -14.58
C ILE A 39 13.77 -21.38 -14.62
N LYS A 40 15.00 -21.36 -14.09
CA LYS A 40 15.85 -22.56 -14.03
C LYS A 40 15.39 -23.58 -12.98
N ALA A 41 14.72 -23.12 -11.94
CA ALA A 41 14.32 -23.98 -10.83
C ALA A 41 12.95 -24.66 -11.04
N ASP A 42 12.17 -24.22 -12.03
CA ASP A 42 10.81 -24.68 -12.39
C ASP A 42 9.87 -24.67 -11.18
N ILE A 43 9.80 -23.52 -10.51
CA ILE A 43 9.04 -23.32 -9.28
C ILE A 43 8.09 -22.15 -9.45
N TYR A 44 6.81 -22.41 -9.19
CA TYR A 44 5.72 -21.46 -9.43
C TYR A 44 5.22 -20.80 -8.15
N THR A 45 5.68 -21.25 -6.97
CA THR A 45 5.23 -20.68 -5.69
C THR A 45 6.36 -20.60 -4.66
N MET A 46 6.36 -19.53 -3.84
CA MET A 46 7.37 -19.33 -2.79
C MET A 46 7.49 -20.49 -1.78
N PRO A 47 6.37 -21.09 -1.31
CA PRO A 47 6.46 -22.25 -0.41
C PRO A 47 7.08 -23.49 -1.07
N GLU A 48 6.96 -23.63 -2.39
CA GLU A 48 7.56 -24.71 -3.16
C GLU A 48 9.07 -24.51 -3.34
N PHE A 49 9.52 -23.26 -3.47
CA PHE A 49 10.95 -22.91 -3.43
C PHE A 49 11.59 -23.30 -2.10
N LEU A 50 10.94 -22.95 -0.99
CA LEU A 50 11.40 -23.31 0.34
C LEU A 50 11.38 -24.84 0.58
N LYS A 51 10.42 -25.57 -0.01
CA LYS A 51 10.39 -27.04 0.04
C LYS A 51 11.60 -27.67 -0.66
N LYS A 52 11.91 -27.22 -1.88
CA LYS A 52 13.02 -27.78 -2.68
C LYS A 52 14.39 -27.50 -2.02
N ARG A 53 14.51 -26.41 -1.26
CA ARG A 53 15.76 -26.00 -0.60
C ARG A 53 15.93 -26.55 0.83
N PHE A 54 14.88 -26.61 1.64
CA PHE A 54 14.98 -26.96 3.07
C PHE A 54 14.43 -28.35 3.43
N GLY A 55 13.82 -29.07 2.48
CA GLY A 55 13.47 -30.48 2.67
C GLY A 55 12.55 -30.74 3.87
N GLY A 56 11.33 -30.19 3.85
CA GLY A 56 10.36 -30.43 4.92
C GLY A 56 8.93 -30.03 4.57
N ASP A 57 8.06 -31.03 4.33
CA ASP A 57 6.65 -30.78 4.02
C ASP A 57 5.85 -30.19 5.19
N ARG A 58 6.22 -30.52 6.44
CA ARG A 58 5.56 -30.00 7.64
C ARG A 58 5.81 -28.49 7.81
N ILE A 59 7.05 -28.04 7.65
CA ILE A 59 7.43 -26.62 7.79
C ILE A 59 6.75 -25.78 6.71
N ARG A 60 6.63 -26.29 5.48
CA ARG A 60 5.87 -25.65 4.39
C ARG A 60 4.40 -25.47 4.76
N PHE A 61 3.76 -26.51 5.30
CA PHE A 61 2.33 -26.44 5.64
C PHE A 61 2.09 -25.38 6.72
N TYR A 62 2.91 -25.34 7.77
CA TYR A 62 2.81 -24.31 8.82
C TYR A 62 3.09 -22.90 8.26
N GLN A 63 4.17 -22.70 7.51
CA GLN A 63 4.53 -21.39 6.95
C GLN A 63 3.51 -20.88 5.94
N THR A 64 3.00 -21.75 5.06
CA THR A 64 1.99 -21.38 4.05
C THR A 64 0.66 -21.04 4.73
N THR A 65 0.23 -21.85 5.69
CA THR A 65 -1.01 -21.63 6.42
C THR A 65 -0.94 -20.34 7.25
N LEU A 66 0.14 -20.15 8.00
CA LEU A 66 0.37 -18.93 8.77
C LEU A 66 0.43 -17.69 7.85
N ALA A 67 1.18 -17.76 6.75
CA ALA A 67 1.28 -16.67 5.78
C ALA A 67 -0.07 -16.34 5.15
N LEU A 68 -0.87 -17.35 4.81
CA LEU A 68 -2.19 -17.17 4.19
C LEU A 68 -3.15 -16.52 5.19
N ILE A 69 -3.24 -17.04 6.41
CA ILE A 69 -4.09 -16.50 7.48
C ILE A 69 -3.71 -15.03 7.76
N LEU A 70 -2.42 -14.75 8.01
CA LEU A 70 -1.96 -13.38 8.25
C LEU A 70 -2.24 -12.45 7.07
N SER A 71 -2.09 -12.93 5.84
CA SER A 71 -2.35 -12.10 4.66
C SER A 71 -3.81 -11.75 4.50
N ILE A 72 -4.71 -12.72 4.73
CA ILE A 72 -6.15 -12.50 4.67
C ILE A 72 -6.58 -11.52 5.75
N PHE A 73 -6.23 -11.79 7.02
CA PHE A 73 -6.63 -10.94 8.13
C PHE A 73 -6.05 -9.53 8.00
N THR A 74 -4.73 -9.40 7.83
CA THR A 74 -4.11 -8.07 7.82
C THR A 74 -4.51 -7.25 6.59
N LYS A 75 -4.51 -7.83 5.38
CA LYS A 75 -4.83 -7.03 4.18
C LYS A 75 -6.30 -6.66 4.10
N ILE A 76 -7.19 -7.64 4.28
CA ILE A 76 -8.63 -7.39 4.15
C ILE A 76 -9.10 -6.43 5.24
N SER A 77 -8.59 -6.54 6.47
CA SER A 77 -8.93 -5.59 7.53
C SER A 77 -8.46 -4.16 7.23
N VAL A 78 -7.24 -3.98 6.73
CA VAL A 78 -6.72 -2.64 6.37
C VAL A 78 -7.52 -2.03 5.22
N ASP A 79 -7.84 -2.82 4.18
CA ASP A 79 -8.58 -2.33 3.03
C ASP A 79 -10.06 -2.05 3.37
N LEU A 80 -10.72 -2.89 4.18
CA LEU A 80 -12.08 -2.64 4.70
C LEU A 80 -12.12 -1.38 5.57
N TYR A 81 -11.16 -1.22 6.49
CA TYR A 81 -11.13 -0.08 7.39
C TYR A 81 -10.92 1.23 6.61
N SER A 82 -9.94 1.24 5.70
CA SER A 82 -9.71 2.40 4.84
C SER A 82 -10.90 2.70 3.93
N GLY A 83 -11.57 1.67 3.39
CA GLY A 83 -12.77 1.83 2.58
C GLY A 83 -13.96 2.35 3.38
N ALA A 84 -14.12 1.92 4.63
CA ALA A 84 -15.21 2.36 5.49
C ALA A 84 -15.09 3.84 5.87
N ILE A 85 -13.86 4.32 6.14
CA ILE A 85 -13.60 5.75 6.36
C ILE A 85 -13.92 6.55 5.10
N PHE A 86 -13.47 6.08 3.94
CA PHE A 86 -13.78 6.74 2.66
C PHE A 86 -15.28 6.85 2.41
N LEU A 87 -16.03 5.76 2.66
CA LEU A 87 -17.48 5.72 2.46
C LEU A 87 -18.23 6.60 3.47
N ASN A 88 -17.78 6.62 4.73
CA ASN A 88 -18.28 7.52 5.76
C ASN A 88 -18.11 9.00 5.35
N GLN A 89 -16.95 9.37 4.80
CA GLN A 89 -16.69 10.74 4.34
C GLN A 89 -17.48 11.10 3.07
N ALA A 90 -17.68 10.14 2.15
CA ALA A 90 -18.36 10.38 0.88
C ALA A 90 -19.89 10.43 1.01
N LEU A 91 -20.48 9.59 1.86
CA LEU A 91 -21.94 9.45 2.02
C LEU A 91 -22.48 10.02 3.35
N GLY A 92 -21.61 10.34 4.31
CA GLY A 92 -22.01 10.80 5.65
C GLY A 92 -22.66 9.71 6.52
N TRP A 93 -22.59 8.43 6.11
CA TRP A 93 -23.25 7.32 6.81
C TRP A 93 -22.46 6.84 8.02
N ASN A 94 -23.14 6.35 9.05
CA ASN A 94 -22.50 5.78 10.24
C ASN A 94 -21.47 4.69 9.86
N MET A 95 -20.32 4.66 10.53
CA MET A 95 -19.19 3.79 10.22
C MET A 95 -19.59 2.30 10.17
N TYR A 96 -20.48 1.87 11.08
CA TYR A 96 -20.99 0.50 11.11
C TYR A 96 -21.78 0.11 9.85
N ILE A 97 -22.61 1.02 9.33
CA ILE A 97 -23.39 0.79 8.10
C ILE A 97 -22.45 0.69 6.90
N SER A 98 -21.41 1.52 6.87
CA SER A 98 -20.41 1.52 5.79
C SER A 98 -19.62 0.19 5.74
N ILE A 99 -19.22 -0.35 6.89
CA ILE A 99 -18.53 -1.65 6.97
C ILE A 99 -19.44 -2.78 6.48
N ILE A 100 -20.69 -2.83 6.94
CA ILE A 100 -21.65 -3.87 6.53
C ILE A 100 -21.89 -3.81 5.02
N ALA A 101 -22.09 -2.61 4.46
CA ALA A 101 -22.29 -2.42 3.03
C ALA A 101 -21.07 -2.90 2.21
N LEU A 102 -19.86 -2.58 2.63
CA LEU A 102 -18.63 -3.03 1.96
C LEU A 102 -18.45 -4.54 2.01
N ILE A 103 -18.71 -5.17 3.15
CA ILE A 103 -18.63 -6.64 3.30
C ILE A 103 -19.68 -7.32 2.42
N SER A 104 -20.92 -6.83 2.42
CA SER A 104 -22.00 -7.37 1.59
C SER A 104 -21.66 -7.29 0.10
N LEU A 105 -21.17 -6.12 -0.35
CA LEU A 105 -20.77 -5.92 -1.74
C LEU A 105 -19.59 -6.85 -2.12
N ALA A 106 -18.56 -6.90 -1.29
CA ALA A 106 -17.41 -7.78 -1.50
C ALA A 106 -17.82 -9.27 -1.55
N ALA A 107 -18.75 -9.72 -0.70
CA ALA A 107 -19.25 -11.09 -0.71
C ALA A 107 -19.98 -11.44 -2.01
N ILE A 108 -20.84 -10.54 -2.51
CA ILE A 108 -21.57 -10.72 -3.78
C ILE A 108 -20.58 -10.84 -4.95
N PHE A 109 -19.59 -9.94 -5.02
CA PHE A 109 -18.58 -9.98 -6.07
C PHE A 109 -17.67 -11.23 -5.99
N THR A 110 -17.36 -11.71 -4.78
CA THR A 110 -16.54 -12.91 -4.58
C THR A 110 -17.25 -14.18 -5.06
N ILE A 111 -18.56 -14.28 -4.83
CA ILE A 111 -19.35 -15.46 -5.25
C ILE A 111 -19.50 -15.51 -6.77
N GLY A 112 -19.61 -14.36 -7.44
CA GLY A 112 -19.87 -14.29 -8.88
C GLY A 112 -18.65 -14.39 -9.81
N GLY A 113 -17.45 -13.99 -9.37
CA GLY A 113 -16.36 -13.65 -10.30
C GLY A 113 -15.53 -14.80 -10.88
N GLY A 114 -15.21 -15.83 -10.10
CA GLY A 114 -14.16 -16.79 -10.50
C GLY A 114 -12.76 -16.15 -10.68
N LEU A 115 -11.72 -16.94 -10.88
CA LEU A 115 -10.33 -16.42 -10.97
C LEU A 115 -10.09 -15.51 -12.18
N SER A 116 -10.69 -15.82 -13.34
CA SER A 116 -10.47 -15.05 -14.57
C SER A 116 -11.13 -13.67 -14.57
N ALA A 117 -12.32 -13.52 -13.97
CA ALA A 117 -12.93 -12.19 -13.88
C ALA A 117 -12.15 -11.27 -12.95
N VAL A 118 -11.60 -11.82 -11.86
CA VAL A 118 -10.78 -11.06 -10.91
C VAL A 118 -9.56 -10.45 -11.60
N ILE A 119 -8.87 -11.21 -12.45
CA ILE A 119 -7.69 -10.72 -13.20
C ILE A 119 -8.09 -9.58 -14.15
N TRP A 120 -9.20 -9.73 -14.89
CA TRP A 120 -9.69 -8.68 -15.77
C TRP A 120 -10.10 -7.42 -15.02
N THR A 121 -10.79 -7.57 -13.88
CA THR A 121 -11.18 -6.43 -13.05
C THR A 121 -9.98 -5.72 -12.43
N ASP A 122 -8.95 -6.47 -12.01
CA ASP A 122 -7.72 -5.88 -11.46
C ASP A 122 -6.98 -5.06 -12.53
N PHE A 123 -6.85 -5.59 -13.75
CA PHE A 123 -6.25 -4.85 -14.87
C PHE A 123 -6.98 -3.53 -15.16
N ILE A 124 -8.30 -3.57 -15.30
CA ILE A 124 -9.12 -2.38 -15.53
C ILE A 124 -8.98 -1.39 -14.36
N GLN A 125 -8.99 -1.88 -13.12
CA GLN A 125 -8.82 -1.06 -11.92
C GLN A 125 -7.48 -0.32 -11.93
N THR A 126 -6.37 -0.97 -12.31
CA THR A 126 -5.07 -0.29 -12.38
C THR A 126 -5.08 0.88 -13.35
N ILE A 127 -5.66 0.71 -14.54
CA ILE A 127 -5.73 1.76 -15.57
C ILE A 127 -6.55 2.94 -15.07
N ILE A 128 -7.74 2.67 -14.51
CA ILE A 128 -8.63 3.71 -14.00
C ILE A 128 -7.95 4.51 -12.88
N MET A 129 -7.26 3.83 -11.95
CA MET A 129 -6.56 4.48 -10.84
C MET A 129 -5.42 5.37 -11.31
N VAL A 130 -4.66 4.94 -12.33
CA VAL A 130 -3.57 5.75 -12.92
C VAL A 130 -4.12 7.02 -13.56
N ILE A 131 -5.16 6.90 -14.39
CA ILE A 131 -5.79 8.06 -15.05
C ILE A 131 -6.37 9.02 -14.00
N ALA A 132 -7.08 8.51 -12.99
CA ALA A 132 -7.64 9.32 -11.91
C ALA A 132 -6.55 10.07 -11.14
N ALA A 133 -5.42 9.42 -10.84
CA ALA A 133 -4.29 10.04 -10.17
C ALA A 133 -3.69 11.21 -10.99
N PHE A 134 -3.53 11.04 -12.31
CA PHE A 134 -3.04 12.12 -13.18
C PHE A 134 -4.00 13.31 -13.25
N ILE A 135 -5.30 13.04 -13.38
CA ILE A 135 -6.32 14.10 -13.42
C ILE A 135 -6.34 14.87 -12.10
N LEU A 136 -6.36 14.16 -10.96
CA LEU A 136 -6.34 14.79 -9.64
C LEU A 136 -5.07 15.62 -9.44
N MET A 137 -3.90 15.12 -9.83
CA MET A 137 -2.65 15.87 -9.75
C MET A 137 -2.72 17.20 -10.52
N ILE A 138 -3.24 17.20 -11.74
CA ILE A 138 -3.35 18.40 -12.57
C ILE A 138 -4.34 19.41 -11.95
N ILE A 139 -5.52 18.95 -11.53
CA ILE A 139 -6.54 19.80 -10.91
C ILE A 139 -5.99 20.42 -9.61
N SER A 140 -5.34 19.62 -8.76
CA SER A 140 -4.70 20.10 -7.55
C SER A 140 -3.62 21.14 -7.85
N TYR A 141 -2.79 20.92 -8.87
CA TYR A 141 -1.73 21.88 -9.24
C TYR A 141 -2.30 23.22 -9.69
N ILE A 142 -3.35 23.21 -10.52
CA ILE A 142 -4.03 24.43 -10.99
C ILE A 142 -4.70 25.15 -9.82
N ARG A 143 -5.36 24.42 -8.92
CA ARG A 143 -6.11 25.02 -7.81
C ARG A 143 -5.21 25.64 -6.74
N VAL A 144 -4.04 25.07 -6.49
CA VAL A 144 -3.08 25.59 -5.53
C VAL A 144 -2.27 26.76 -6.11
N GLY A 145 -2.19 26.90 -7.44
CA GLY A 145 -1.51 28.04 -8.08
C GLY A 145 0.00 27.85 -8.26
N GLY A 146 0.45 26.59 -8.36
CA GLY A 146 1.84 26.24 -8.66
C GLY A 146 2.66 25.74 -7.47
N LEU A 147 3.88 25.28 -7.77
CA LEU A 147 4.73 24.53 -6.83
C LEU A 147 5.24 25.37 -5.64
N GLN A 148 5.46 26.66 -5.85
CA GLN A 148 5.85 27.60 -4.79
C GLN A 148 4.71 27.82 -3.78
N MET A 149 3.48 27.91 -4.28
CA MET A 149 2.30 28.10 -3.43
C MET A 149 2.02 26.83 -2.61
N ILE A 150 2.20 25.63 -3.20
CA ILE A 150 2.14 24.36 -2.46
C ILE A 150 3.11 24.38 -1.28
N LYS A 151 4.36 24.82 -1.49
CA LYS A 151 5.35 24.87 -0.41
C LYS A 151 4.94 25.79 0.74
N ASN A 152 4.37 26.95 0.44
CA ASN A 152 3.99 27.91 1.46
C ASN A 152 2.67 27.57 2.16
N LEU A 153 1.74 26.91 1.47
CA LEU A 153 0.40 26.60 1.98
C LEU A 153 0.31 25.23 2.69
N TYR A 154 1.20 24.29 2.35
CA TYR A 154 1.25 22.97 2.99
C TYR A 154 1.33 22.99 4.53
N PRO A 155 2.13 23.86 5.20
CA PRO A 155 2.15 23.90 6.67
C PRO A 155 0.83 24.36 7.31
N TYR A 156 -0.07 24.99 6.54
CA TYR A 156 -1.38 25.45 7.02
C TYR A 156 -2.52 24.48 6.68
N SER A 157 -2.25 23.37 5.99
CA SER A 157 -3.28 22.37 5.65
C SER A 157 -3.52 21.42 6.82
N VAL A 158 -4.22 21.90 7.85
CA VAL A 158 -4.65 21.10 9.00
C VAL A 158 -6.05 20.54 8.72
N ALA A 159 -6.27 19.27 9.08
CA ALA A 159 -7.59 18.65 8.95
C ALA A 159 -8.60 19.32 9.90
N ASP A 160 -9.68 19.86 9.35
CA ASP A 160 -10.77 20.51 10.11
C ASP A 160 -11.60 19.49 10.92
N THR A 161 -11.72 18.26 10.40
CA THR A 161 -12.48 17.17 11.03
C THR A 161 -11.56 16.02 11.43
N THR A 162 -11.58 15.65 12.71
CA THR A 162 -10.88 14.49 13.26
C THR A 162 -11.89 13.45 13.76
N LEU A 163 -11.63 12.17 13.51
CA LEU A 163 -12.49 11.07 13.98
C LEU A 163 -12.52 10.96 15.52
N PHE A 164 -11.50 11.49 16.20
CA PHE A 164 -11.42 11.58 17.65
C PHE A 164 -11.15 13.03 18.06
N ASN A 165 -11.75 13.48 19.16
CA ASN A 165 -11.61 14.85 19.70
C ASN A 165 -10.21 15.15 20.27
N ASN A 166 -9.18 14.47 19.76
CA ASN A 166 -7.78 14.67 20.10
C ASN A 166 -7.15 15.58 19.05
N THR A 167 -6.62 16.72 19.48
CA THR A 167 -6.01 17.76 18.65
C THR A 167 -4.56 17.47 18.25
N VAL A 168 -4.06 16.27 18.57
CA VAL A 168 -2.65 15.88 18.37
C VAL A 168 -2.40 15.33 16.97
N CYS A 169 -3.44 14.85 16.26
CA CYS A 169 -3.32 14.27 14.93
C CYS A 169 -3.70 15.26 13.82
N GLY A 170 -2.98 15.20 12.68
CA GLY A 170 -3.28 16.02 11.49
C GLY A 170 -2.46 17.30 11.32
N ILE A 171 -1.41 17.49 12.14
CA ILE A 171 -0.44 18.59 11.97
C ILE A 171 0.63 18.14 10.95
N PRO A 172 0.83 18.88 9.85
CA PRO A 172 1.84 18.53 8.85
C PRO A 172 3.25 18.59 9.45
N SER A 173 4.09 17.60 9.11
CA SER A 173 5.49 17.56 9.58
C SER A 173 6.29 18.75 9.04
N GLU A 174 7.16 19.36 9.87
CA GLU A 174 8.02 20.50 9.46
C GLU A 174 8.97 20.14 8.29
N ASP A 175 9.32 18.85 8.17
CA ASP A 175 10.16 18.26 7.13
C ASP A 175 9.35 17.69 5.93
N TYR A 176 8.44 18.49 5.37
CA TYR A 176 7.49 18.03 4.34
C TYR A 176 8.08 17.92 2.92
N PHE A 177 9.17 18.65 2.62
CA PHE A 177 9.89 18.59 1.31
C PHE A 177 11.19 17.77 1.32
N SER A 178 11.58 17.17 2.45
CA SER A 178 12.76 16.31 2.51
C SER A 178 12.36 14.84 2.30
N ILE A 179 12.85 14.24 1.22
CA ILE A 179 12.68 12.80 0.96
C ILE A 179 13.48 11.96 1.97
N ILE A 180 14.66 12.44 2.36
CA ILE A 180 15.55 11.78 3.33
C ILE A 180 15.53 12.61 4.62
N ARG A 181 15.00 12.02 5.71
CA ARG A 181 14.90 12.70 7.02
C ARG A 181 16.13 12.46 7.91
N PRO A 182 16.64 13.49 8.59
CA PRO A 182 17.72 13.34 9.56
C PRO A 182 17.26 12.56 10.80
N LEU A 183 18.22 11.98 11.53
CA LEU A 183 17.96 11.12 12.70
C LEU A 183 17.27 11.83 13.88
N ASN A 184 17.26 13.16 13.87
CA ASN A 184 16.74 14.00 14.95
C ASN A 184 15.31 14.52 14.71
N SER A 185 14.63 14.04 13.66
CA SER A 185 13.25 14.44 13.36
C SER A 185 12.28 13.58 14.18
N ASN A 186 11.45 14.22 15.02
CA ASN A 186 10.47 13.54 15.89
C ASN A 186 9.26 12.97 15.11
N ASN A 187 9.07 13.39 13.86
CA ASN A 187 7.89 13.07 13.07
C ASN A 187 8.30 12.29 11.81
N GLY A 188 7.98 11.00 11.77
CA GLY A 188 8.19 10.07 10.63
C GLY A 188 9.50 9.25 10.70
N PRO A 189 9.57 8.11 9.99
CA PRO A 189 10.73 7.23 10.07
C PRO A 189 11.99 7.91 9.48
N PRO A 190 13.14 7.91 10.19
CA PRO A 190 14.38 8.49 9.69
C PRO A 190 14.94 7.69 8.51
N TRP A 191 16.01 8.18 7.88
CA TRP A 191 16.69 7.48 6.78
C TRP A 191 17.06 6.01 7.09
N ILE A 192 17.31 5.68 8.36
CA ILE A 192 17.55 4.30 8.81
C ILE A 192 16.28 3.44 8.73
N GLY A 193 15.11 4.03 8.98
CA GLY A 193 13.81 3.37 8.81
C GLY A 193 13.54 3.00 7.36
N ILE A 194 14.02 3.79 6.39
CA ILE A 194 13.95 3.44 4.96
C ILE A 194 14.72 2.13 4.71
N ILE A 195 15.93 1.99 5.28
CA ILE A 195 16.75 0.77 5.15
C ILE A 195 16.04 -0.44 5.78
N GLY A 196 15.49 -0.31 6.98
CA GLY A 196 14.74 -1.38 7.64
C GLY A 196 13.50 -1.82 6.86
N MET A 197 12.80 -0.87 6.24
CA MET A 197 11.66 -1.15 5.39
C MET A 197 12.04 -1.78 4.05
N THR A 198 13.25 -1.54 3.52
CA THR A 198 13.70 -2.22 2.29
C THR A 198 13.72 -3.73 2.46
N ILE A 199 14.12 -4.25 3.63
CA ILE A 199 14.17 -5.69 3.93
C ILE A 199 12.76 -6.29 3.95
N VAL A 200 11.79 -5.58 4.56
CA VAL A 200 10.38 -6.01 4.58
C VAL A 200 9.78 -5.93 3.18
N SER A 201 10.09 -4.88 2.41
CA SER A 201 9.69 -4.74 1.02
C SER A 201 10.24 -5.85 0.16
N ILE A 202 11.53 -6.20 0.27
CA ILE A 202 12.14 -7.35 -0.42
C ILE A 202 11.34 -8.61 -0.14
N TRP A 203 11.02 -8.88 1.13
CA TRP A 203 10.26 -10.07 1.51
C TRP A 203 8.83 -10.06 0.92
N TYR A 204 8.13 -8.94 1.04
CA TYR A 204 6.76 -8.79 0.56
C TYR A 204 6.66 -8.88 -0.98
N TRP A 205 7.56 -8.22 -1.69
CA TRP A 205 7.61 -8.21 -3.14
C TRP A 205 8.11 -9.53 -3.73
N CYS A 206 9.07 -10.19 -3.08
CA CYS A 206 9.50 -11.54 -3.45
C CYS A 206 8.34 -12.55 -3.32
N ARG A 207 7.47 -12.37 -2.30
CA ARG A 207 6.25 -13.17 -2.21
C ARG A 207 5.28 -12.88 -3.37
N LEU A 208 5.08 -11.62 -3.74
CA LEU A 208 4.13 -11.20 -4.78
C LEU A 208 4.53 -11.63 -6.20
N VAL A 209 5.80 -11.47 -6.57
CA VAL A 209 6.32 -11.91 -7.88
C VAL A 209 6.10 -13.41 -8.08
N ASN A 210 6.29 -14.19 -7.02
CA ASN A 210 6.06 -15.63 -7.04
C ASN A 210 4.58 -16.05 -7.09
N GLN A 211 3.64 -15.14 -6.86
CA GLN A 211 2.21 -15.42 -6.98
C GLN A 211 1.68 -15.09 -8.39
N SER A 212 2.36 -14.20 -9.12
CA SER A 212 2.00 -13.76 -10.48
C SER A 212 2.48 -14.70 -11.60
N MET A 213 3.26 -15.74 -11.30
CA MET A 213 3.69 -16.74 -12.29
C MET A 213 2.68 -17.89 -12.49
N LYS A 214 1.40 -17.65 -12.18
CA LYS A 214 0.29 -18.55 -12.46
C LYS A 214 -0.61 -17.99 -13.56
#